data_AF-A0A7C3UY89-F1
#
_entry.id   AF-A0A7C3UY89-F1
#
_cell.length_a   1.000
_cell.length_b   1.000
_cell.length_c   1.000
_cell.angle_alpha   90.00
_cell.angle_beta   90.00
_cell.angle_gamma   90.00
#
_symmetry.space_group_name_H-M   'P 1'
#
loop_
_entity.id
_entity.type
_entity.pdbx_description
1 polymer ?
#
loop_
_entity_poly.entity_id
_entity_poly.type
_entity_poly.pdbx_seq_one_letter_code
_entity_poly.pdbx_strand_id
1 'polypeptide(L)'
;MGIDIPEILILLVLALILFGPEKLPEYGAKLGRFVARLRQASLEVTRPLEQALNQNVLSPPPSPKSLLGEQFCHRCGHTLEPDFLFCPRCGRRLEKSEDHPSAEMAS
;
A
#
# COMPACT_ATOMS: atom_id res chain seq x y z
N MET A 1 -34.25 2.97 -1.60
CA MET A 1 -33.91 4.15 -0.78
C MET A 1 -32.40 4.26 -0.78
N GLY A 2 -31.85 4.77 -1.87
CA GLY A 2 -30.42 5.08 -1.96
C GLY A 2 -30.24 6.52 -1.52
N ILE A 3 -29.19 6.81 -0.78
CA ILE A 3 -28.85 8.19 -0.46
C ILE A 3 -28.41 8.82 -1.77
N ASP A 4 -29.21 9.74 -2.28
CA ASP A 4 -28.89 10.45 -3.49
C ASP A 4 -27.66 11.34 -3.25
N ILE A 5 -26.74 11.37 -4.22
CA ILE A 5 -25.51 12.18 -4.17
C ILE A 5 -25.75 13.64 -3.72
N PRO A 6 -26.85 14.34 -4.11
CA PRO A 6 -27.13 15.69 -3.64
C PRO A 6 -27.27 15.80 -2.12
N GLU A 7 -27.86 14.80 -1.47
CA GLU A 7 -28.10 14.80 -0.02
C GLU A 7 -26.78 14.63 0.74
N ILE A 8 -25.89 13.76 0.25
CA ILE A 8 -24.50 13.64 0.76
C ILE A 8 -23.73 14.94 0.56
N LEU A 9 -23.89 15.61 -0.58
CA LEU A 9 -23.19 16.85 -0.88
C LEU A 9 -23.58 17.98 0.08
N ILE A 10 -24.86 18.10 0.42
CA ILE A 10 -25.35 19.08 1.40
C ILE A 10 -24.75 18.82 2.79
N LEU A 11 -24.74 17.55 3.24
CA LEU A 11 -24.12 17.19 4.52
C LEU A 11 -22.61 17.43 4.52
N LEU A 12 -21.92 17.15 3.41
CA LEU A 12 -20.50 17.42 3.24
C LEU A 12 -20.20 18.92 3.34
N VAL A 13 -20.96 19.77 2.64
CA VAL A 13 -20.78 21.22 2.69
C VAL A 13 -21.03 21.75 4.10
N LEU A 14 -22.06 21.25 4.79
CA LEU A 14 -22.33 21.64 6.18
C LEU A 14 -21.17 21.25 7.11
N ALA A 15 -20.64 20.03 6.98
CA ALA A 15 -19.46 19.58 7.72
C ALA A 15 -18.22 20.42 7.37
N LEU A 16 -18.03 20.79 6.10
CA LEU A 16 -16.93 21.63 5.64
C LEU A 16 -17.00 23.05 6.18
N ILE A 17 -18.20 23.61 6.39
CA ILE A 17 -18.35 24.93 7.01
C ILE A 17 -17.97 24.86 8.50
N LEU A 18 -18.36 23.80 9.21
CA LEU A 18 -18.04 23.61 10.62
C LEU A 18 -16.56 23.30 10.87
N PHE A 19 -16.00 22.39 10.09
CA PHE A 19 -14.62 21.91 10.27
C PHE A 19 -13.59 22.70 9.45
N GLY A 20 -13.99 23.28 8.31
CA GLY A 20 -13.11 23.92 7.34
C GLY A 20 -12.53 22.94 6.32
N PRO A 21 -12.46 23.30 5.01
CA PRO A 21 -11.91 22.44 3.97
C PRO A 21 -10.42 22.15 4.14
N GLU A 22 -9.67 23.03 4.77
CA GLU A 22 -8.24 22.84 5.05
C GLU A 22 -7.98 21.87 6.19
N LYS A 23 -8.94 21.68 7.10
CA LYS A 23 -8.79 20.78 8.24
C LYS A 23 -9.02 19.32 7.87
N LEU A 24 -9.88 19.03 6.89
CA LEU A 24 -10.08 17.66 6.37
C LEU A 24 -8.78 16.99 5.90
N PRO A 25 -7.95 17.59 5.01
CA PRO A 25 -6.70 16.97 4.59
C PRO A 25 -5.69 16.88 5.74
N GLU A 26 -5.69 17.84 6.69
CA GLU A 26 -4.82 17.78 7.86
C GLU A 26 -5.16 16.57 8.76
N TYR A 27 -6.44 16.37 9.06
CA TYR A 27 -6.92 15.21 9.81
C TYR A 27 -6.70 13.90 9.03
N GLY A 28 -6.92 13.89 7.71
CA GLY A 28 -6.64 12.76 6.84
C GLY A 28 -5.15 12.36 6.84
N ALA A 29 -4.24 13.33 6.82
CA ALA A 29 -2.79 13.07 6.90
C ALA A 29 -2.36 12.53 8.28
N LYS A 30 -3.03 12.94 9.36
CA LYS A 30 -2.81 12.41 10.72
C LYS A 30 -3.33 10.97 10.84
N LEU A 31 -4.55 10.71 10.38
CA LEU A 31 -5.16 9.38 10.33
C LEU A 31 -4.38 8.43 9.41
N GLY A 32 -3.92 8.91 8.25
CA GLY A 32 -3.11 8.12 7.33
C GLY A 32 -1.79 7.66 7.97
N ARG A 33 -1.12 8.53 8.73
CA ARG A 33 0.06 8.14 9.52
C ARG A 33 -0.27 7.10 10.58
N PHE A 34 -1.40 7.25 11.27
CA PHE A 34 -1.87 6.26 12.26
C PHE A 34 -2.16 4.90 11.62
N VAL A 35 -2.92 4.87 10.51
CA VAL A 35 -3.22 3.63 9.77
C VAL A 35 -1.95 2.99 9.23
N ALA A 36 -0.97 3.77 8.75
CA ALA A 36 0.32 3.24 8.32
C ALA A 36 1.07 2.55 9.47
N ARG A 37 1.04 3.11 10.68
CA ARG A 37 1.61 2.49 11.90
C ARG A 37 0.85 1.23 12.31
N LEU A 38 -0.49 1.28 12.27
CA LEU A 38 -1.32 0.12 12.55
C LEU A 38 -1.02 -1.03 11.58
N ARG A 39 -0.96 -0.76 10.27
CA ARG A 39 -0.61 -1.76 9.26
C ARG A 39 0.74 -2.41 9.54
N GLN A 40 1.76 -1.63 9.91
CA GLN A 40 3.08 -2.16 10.26
C GLN A 40 3.01 -3.10 11.47
N ALA A 41 2.32 -2.70 12.54
CA ALA A 41 2.12 -3.53 13.72
C ALA A 41 1.29 -4.78 13.41
N SER A 42 0.25 -4.68 12.57
CA SER A 42 -0.55 -5.82 12.14
C SER A 42 0.27 -6.84 11.35
N LEU A 43 1.21 -6.41 10.49
CA LEU A 43 2.08 -7.33 9.75
C LEU A 43 2.98 -8.18 10.67
N GLU A 44 3.38 -7.65 11.81
CA GLU A 44 4.16 -8.38 12.82
C GLU A 44 3.30 -9.39 13.58
N VAL A 45 2.02 -9.10 13.77
CA VAL A 45 1.05 -9.98 14.46
C VAL A 45 0.47 -11.06 13.53
N THR A 46 0.29 -10.77 12.23
CA THR A 46 -0.27 -11.74 11.27
C THR A 46 0.70 -12.90 10.98
N ARG A 47 2.01 -12.65 10.88
CA ARG A 47 3.02 -13.69 10.60
C ARG A 47 3.02 -14.86 11.61
N PRO A 48 3.05 -14.62 12.94
CA PRO A 48 3.00 -15.72 13.91
C PRO A 48 1.64 -16.44 13.93
N LEU A 49 0.54 -15.73 13.62
CA LEU A 49 -0.79 -16.32 13.54
C LEU A 49 -0.94 -17.21 12.30
N GLU A 50 -0.43 -16.78 11.14
CA GLU A 50 -0.34 -17.64 9.94
C GLU A 50 0.51 -18.88 10.22
N GLN A 51 1.64 -18.75 10.91
CA GLN A 51 2.46 -19.92 11.30
C GLN A 51 1.69 -20.88 12.21
N ALA A 52 0.89 -20.37 13.15
CA ALA A 52 0.06 -21.18 14.04
C ALA A 52 -1.18 -21.80 13.36
N LEU A 53 -1.69 -21.22 12.27
CA LEU A 53 -2.79 -21.76 11.47
C LEU A 53 -2.29 -22.73 10.39
N ASN A 54 -1.15 -22.45 9.78
CA ASN A 54 -0.54 -23.26 8.71
C ASN A 54 0.10 -24.56 9.23
N GLN A 55 0.32 -24.69 10.54
CA GLN A 55 0.81 -25.94 11.15
C GLN A 55 -0.18 -27.13 11.07
N ASN A 56 -1.38 -26.94 10.49
CA ASN A 56 -2.36 -28.02 10.26
C ASN A 56 -2.68 -28.30 8.78
N VAL A 57 -1.97 -27.72 7.81
CA VAL A 57 -2.12 -28.10 6.39
C VAL A 57 -0.74 -28.19 5.72
N LEU A 58 -0.49 -29.35 5.11
CA LEU A 58 0.63 -29.67 4.22
C LEU A 58 1.12 -28.46 3.40
N SER A 59 2.33 -27.98 3.64
CA SER A 59 2.96 -26.95 2.83
C SER A 59 3.38 -27.55 1.47
N PRO A 60 2.92 -27.06 0.31
CA PRO A 60 3.78 -27.13 -0.87
C PRO A 60 5.00 -26.24 -0.60
N PRO A 61 6.22 -26.69 -0.93
CA PRO A 61 7.42 -25.87 -0.77
C PRO A 61 7.25 -24.52 -1.46
N PRO A 62 7.82 -23.42 -0.92
CA PRO A 62 7.86 -22.16 -1.63
C PRO A 62 8.54 -22.42 -2.98
N SER A 63 7.76 -22.34 -4.06
CA SER A 63 8.29 -22.45 -5.40
C SER A 63 9.28 -21.29 -5.60
N PRO A 64 10.54 -21.58 -5.96
CA PRO A 64 11.55 -20.55 -6.19
C PRO A 64 11.21 -19.81 -7.49
N LYS A 65 10.26 -18.88 -7.42
CA LYS A 65 10.00 -17.89 -8.46
C LYS A 65 10.73 -16.61 -8.08
N SER A 66 12.06 -16.64 -8.11
CA SER A 66 12.87 -15.46 -7.90
C SER A 66 14.14 -15.56 -8.74
N LEU A 67 14.03 -15.22 -10.02
CA LEU A 67 15.16 -14.74 -10.83
C LEU A 67 14.72 -13.77 -11.94
N LEU A 68 13.47 -13.29 -11.98
CA LEU A 68 13.04 -12.23 -12.90
C LEU A 68 12.12 -11.23 -12.16
N GLY A 69 12.67 -10.10 -11.71
CA GLY A 69 11.89 -8.88 -11.47
C GLY A 69 11.46 -8.52 -10.04
N GLU A 70 12.13 -8.99 -8.99
CA GLU A 70 11.89 -8.47 -7.63
C GLU A 70 12.56 -7.12 -7.43
N GLN A 71 11.76 -6.06 -7.51
CA GLN A 71 12.22 -4.71 -7.16
C GLN A 71 12.10 -4.55 -5.64
N PHE A 72 13.21 -4.25 -4.98
CA PHE A 72 13.25 -3.98 -3.54
C PHE A 72 13.05 -2.49 -3.30
N CYS A 73 12.27 -2.15 -2.29
CA CYS A 73 12.11 -0.76 -1.89
C CYS A 73 13.44 -0.19 -1.36
N HIS A 74 14.09 0.73 -2.08
CA HIS A 74 15.35 1.38 -1.65
C HIS A 74 15.27 2.20 -0.35
N ARG A 75 14.08 2.34 0.27
CA ARG A 75 13.92 3.03 1.58
C ARG A 75 13.89 2.05 2.75
N CYS A 76 13.38 0.84 2.55
CA CYS A 76 13.11 -0.10 3.65
C CYS A 76 13.49 -1.56 3.35
N GLY A 77 13.94 -1.87 2.13
CA GLY A 77 14.40 -3.19 1.72
C GLY A 77 13.30 -4.24 1.55
N HIS A 78 12.02 -3.87 1.54
CA HIS A 78 10.94 -4.83 1.32
C HIS A 78 10.81 -5.16 -0.18
N THR A 79 10.64 -6.45 -0.49
CA THR A 79 10.27 -6.93 -1.82
C THR A 79 8.91 -6.37 -2.22
N LEU A 80 8.81 -5.86 -3.44
CA LEU A 80 7.59 -5.27 -3.99
C LEU A 80 7.18 -6.05 -5.23
N GLU A 81 5.88 -6.35 -5.34
CA GLU A 81 5.34 -6.64 -6.65
C GLU A 81 5.36 -5.36 -7.51
N PRO A 82 5.65 -5.48 -8.83
CA PRO A 82 6.00 -4.36 -9.71
C PRO A 82 4.88 -3.33 -10.03
N ASP A 83 3.69 -3.42 -9.42
CA ASP A 83 2.52 -2.57 -9.75
C ASP A 83 2.08 -1.60 -8.63
N PHE A 84 2.88 -1.43 -7.58
CA PHE A 84 2.52 -0.53 -6.48
C PHE A 84 2.98 0.92 -6.72
N LEU A 85 2.04 1.87 -6.76
CA LEU A 85 2.32 3.33 -6.76
C LEU A 85 3.05 3.79 -5.48
N PHE A 86 2.87 3.06 -4.36
CA PHE A 86 3.42 3.36 -3.05
C PHE A 86 3.83 2.08 -2.33
N CYS A 87 4.97 2.09 -1.62
CA CYS A 87 5.42 0.94 -0.83
C CYS A 87 4.47 0.68 0.36
N PRO A 88 3.86 -0.52 0.50
CA PRO A 88 2.92 -0.82 1.59
C PRO A 88 3.59 -0.89 2.97
N ARG A 89 4.92 -1.01 3.01
CA ARG A 89 5.70 -1.12 4.25
C ARG A 89 6.23 0.22 4.78
N CYS A 90 6.58 1.17 3.91
CA CYS A 90 7.13 2.47 4.32
C CYS A 90 6.39 3.71 3.80
N GLY A 91 5.43 3.54 2.88
CA GLY A 91 4.61 4.62 2.33
C GLY A 91 5.31 5.53 1.32
N ARG A 92 6.57 5.26 0.96
CA ARG A 92 7.28 6.00 -0.09
C ARG A 92 6.64 5.71 -1.46
N ARG A 93 6.41 6.74 -2.27
CA ARG A 93 6.03 6.61 -3.69
C ARG A 93 7.15 5.88 -4.45
N LEU A 94 6.78 4.91 -5.28
CA LEU A 94 7.72 4.17 -6.12
C LEU A 94 7.68 4.81 -7.51
N GLU A 95 8.81 5.35 -7.94
CA GLU A 95 8.95 5.93 -9.28
C GLU A 95 9.29 4.78 -10.22
N LYS A 96 8.45 4.57 -11.25
CA LYS A 96 8.56 3.47 -12.20
C LYS A 96 9.84 3.66 -13.05
N SER A 97 10.91 2.94 -12.73
CA SER A 97 12.09 2.85 -13.60
C SER A 97 11.86 1.82 -14.69
N GLU A 98 11.11 2.21 -15.72
CA GLU A 98 11.29 1.70 -17.08
C GLU A 98 12.47 2.46 -17.69
N ASP A 99 13.70 2.08 -17.35
CA ASP A 99 14.87 2.46 -18.12
C ASP A 99 15.83 1.27 -18.18
N HIS A 100 15.71 0.52 -19.27
CA HIS A 100 16.86 -0.05 -19.96
C HIS A 100 16.65 0.10 -21.47
N PRO A 101 17.33 1.06 -22.12
CA PRO A 101 17.49 1.06 -23.56
C PRO A 101 18.44 -0.09 -23.93
N SER A 102 17.92 -1.16 -24.51
CA SER A 102 18.77 -2.18 -25.16
C SER A 102 19.35 -1.59 -26.44
N ALA A 103 20.47 -0.91 -26.29
CA ALA A 103 21.43 -0.70 -27.35
C ALA A 103 22.17 -2.03 -27.62
N GLU A 104 21.55 -2.90 -28.42
CA GLU A 104 22.24 -3.97 -29.15
C GLU A 104 21.77 -3.93 -30.61
N MET A 105 22.23 -2.90 -31.33
CA MET A 105 22.30 -2.91 -32.79
C MET A 105 23.73 -3.35 -33.15
N ALA A 106 23.94 -4.66 -33.26
CA ALA A 106 25.10 -5.19 -33.97
C ALA A 106 24.77 -5.16 -35.47
N SER A 107 25.47 -4.32 -36.22
CA SER A 107 25.59 -4.34 -37.68
C SER A 107 27.03 -4.06 -38.06
#